data_AF-A0A924WXT4-F1
#
_entry.id   AF-A0A924WXT4-F1
#
_cell.length_a   1.000
_cell.length_b   1.000
_cell.length_c   1.000
_cell.angle_alpha   90.00
_cell.angle_beta   90.00
_cell.angle_gamma   90.00
#
_symmetry.space_group_name_H-M   'P 1'
#
loop_
_entity.id
_entity.type
_entity.pdbx_description
1 polymer ?
#
loop_
_entity_poly.entity_id
_entity_poly.type
_entity_poly.pdbx_seq_one_letter_code
_entity_poly.pdbx_strand_id
1 'polypeptide(L)'
;MAIPYKDSLLVPYAQNWGTRLTAAPGSWQLLAADATAINNAVTPYVSAYNTLVQARESGIRSSELAANKDAARDAMLTVLRTYYGRIQDNPAVTPGNKELLGITVRKSASPIPVPTEVPTIDIKKVVGYTVYLHVHGEDESRKGLPPGVQGIMIYSFVGSTPSPDVNAWTSQGIISRSNLEIEFPSSTAPGAQVWFRCCFYNPRGQCGPASSAVFTHLQFATGSLLQAA
;
A
#
# COMPACT_ATOMS: atom_id res chain seq x y z
N MET A 1 6.96 1.85 -15.30
CA MET A 1 7.88 2.56 -16.21
C MET A 1 7.04 3.40 -17.15
N ALA A 2 7.32 4.70 -17.26
CA ALA A 2 6.43 5.69 -17.88
C ALA A 2 6.73 6.00 -19.36
N ILE A 3 7.22 5.02 -20.14
CA ILE A 3 7.47 5.22 -21.56
C ILE A 3 6.14 5.13 -22.33
N PRO A 4 5.76 6.11 -23.18
CA PRO A 4 4.50 6.10 -23.91
C PRO A 4 4.34 4.92 -24.87
N TYR A 5 3.12 4.38 -24.97
CA TYR A 5 2.81 3.26 -25.87
C TYR A 5 2.46 3.69 -27.30
N LYS A 6 1.87 4.89 -27.48
CA LYS A 6 1.48 5.39 -28.81
C LYS A 6 2.68 6.01 -29.51
N ASP A 7 2.93 5.66 -30.77
CA ASP A 7 4.09 6.17 -31.52
C ASP A 7 4.10 7.71 -31.62
N SER A 8 2.93 8.33 -31.79
CA SER A 8 2.80 9.80 -31.84
C SER A 8 3.25 10.50 -30.55
N LEU A 9 3.23 9.80 -29.41
CA LEU A 9 3.74 10.30 -28.12
C LEU A 9 5.17 9.82 -27.86
N LEU A 10 5.54 8.65 -28.39
CA LEU A 10 6.85 8.05 -28.18
C LEU A 10 7.96 8.79 -28.94
N VAL A 11 7.68 9.29 -30.15
CA VAL A 11 8.63 10.09 -30.95
C VAL A 11 9.08 11.36 -30.22
N PRO A 12 8.18 12.28 -29.80
CA PRO A 12 8.59 13.47 -29.08
C PRO A 12 9.24 13.13 -27.72
N TYR A 13 8.79 12.05 -27.06
CA TYR A 13 9.44 11.55 -25.85
C TYR A 13 10.90 11.12 -26.09
N ALA A 14 11.15 10.31 -27.11
CA ALA A 14 12.48 9.81 -27.47
C ALA A 14 13.42 10.95 -27.94
N GLN A 15 12.89 11.91 -28.71
CA GLN A 15 13.64 13.10 -29.11
C GLN A 15 14.02 13.97 -27.92
N ASN A 16 13.11 14.15 -26.94
CA ASN A 16 13.43 14.87 -25.70
C ASN A 16 14.59 14.23 -24.94
N TRP A 17 14.67 12.90 -24.91
CA TRP A 17 15.82 12.17 -24.37
C TRP A 17 17.12 12.49 -25.12
N GLY A 18 17.11 12.34 -26.44
CA GLY A 18 18.30 12.60 -27.26
C GLY A 18 18.83 14.02 -27.10
N THR A 19 17.95 15.02 -27.24
CA THR A 19 18.31 16.45 -27.14
C THR A 19 18.90 16.79 -25.78
N ARG A 20 18.24 16.38 -24.68
CA ARG A 20 18.67 16.75 -23.33
C ARG A 20 19.97 16.06 -22.93
N LEU A 21 20.06 14.75 -23.14
CA LEU A 21 21.22 13.96 -22.72
C LEU A 21 22.49 14.33 -23.50
N THR A 22 22.35 14.77 -24.75
CA THR A 22 23.48 15.28 -25.55
C THR A 22 23.95 16.64 -25.06
N ALA A 23 23.01 17.52 -24.70
CA ALA A 23 23.33 18.87 -24.28
C ALA A 23 24.10 18.92 -22.95
N ALA A 24 23.77 18.04 -21.99
CA ALA A 24 24.39 18.06 -20.67
C ALA A 24 24.38 16.69 -19.96
N PRO A 25 25.11 15.67 -20.46
CA PRO A 25 25.03 14.30 -19.93
C PRO A 25 25.31 14.20 -18.42
N GLY A 26 26.18 15.07 -17.89
CA GLY A 26 26.51 15.15 -16.47
C GLY A 26 25.31 15.46 -15.56
N SER A 27 24.29 16.19 -16.04
CA SER A 27 23.07 16.51 -15.28
C SER A 27 22.24 15.28 -14.93
N TRP A 28 22.45 14.18 -15.66
CA TRP A 28 21.81 12.88 -15.45
C TRP A 28 22.81 11.79 -15.00
N GLN A 29 24.03 12.20 -14.62
CA GLN A 29 25.09 11.28 -14.19
C GLN A 29 25.44 10.23 -15.25
N LEU A 30 25.40 10.64 -16.51
CA LEU A 30 25.77 9.84 -17.67
C LEU A 30 27.06 10.38 -18.30
N LEU A 31 27.73 9.51 -19.04
CA LEU A 31 28.87 9.89 -19.87
C LEU A 31 28.39 10.38 -21.24
N ALA A 32 29.23 11.13 -21.95
CA ALA A 32 28.93 11.53 -23.34
C ALA A 32 28.71 10.31 -24.25
N ALA A 33 29.44 9.21 -24.02
CA ALA A 33 29.26 7.95 -24.74
C ALA A 33 27.86 7.32 -24.52
N ASP A 34 27.28 7.47 -23.32
CA ASP A 34 25.93 6.99 -23.03
C ASP A 34 24.89 7.80 -23.84
N ALA A 35 25.06 9.12 -23.92
CA ALA A 35 24.20 9.99 -24.72
C ALA A 35 24.29 9.66 -26.22
N THR A 36 25.49 9.37 -26.73
CA THR A 36 25.69 8.88 -28.09
C THR A 36 24.98 7.56 -28.32
N ALA A 37 25.08 6.59 -27.41
CA ALA A 37 24.39 5.31 -27.52
C ALA A 37 22.87 5.47 -27.58
N ILE A 38 22.31 6.37 -26.76
CA ILE A 38 20.87 6.69 -26.78
C ILE A 38 20.47 7.32 -28.12
N ASN A 39 21.21 8.32 -28.62
CA ASN A 39 20.90 8.94 -29.91
C ASN A 39 21.00 7.95 -31.08
N ASN A 40 21.99 7.07 -31.07
CA ASN A 40 22.15 6.03 -32.10
C ASN A 40 20.95 5.07 -32.13
N ALA A 41 20.24 4.92 -31.02
CA ALA A 41 18.99 4.16 -30.93
C ALA A 41 17.76 5.00 -31.30
N VAL A 42 17.70 6.27 -30.92
CA VAL A 42 16.55 7.16 -31.18
C VAL A 42 16.45 7.55 -32.65
N THR A 43 17.56 7.91 -33.29
CA THR A 43 17.57 8.42 -34.67
C THR A 43 16.96 7.45 -35.69
N PRO A 44 17.31 6.14 -35.70
CA PRO A 44 16.70 5.19 -36.62
C PRO A 44 15.18 5.04 -36.43
N TYR A 45 14.69 5.01 -35.20
CA TYR A 45 13.25 4.91 -34.92
C TYR A 45 12.49 6.14 -35.43
N VAL A 46 12.98 7.35 -35.13
CA VAL A 46 12.35 8.60 -35.57
C VAL A 46 12.35 8.69 -37.10
N SER A 47 13.45 8.31 -37.76
CA SER A 47 13.54 8.27 -39.22
C SER A 47 12.54 7.29 -39.82
N ALA A 48 12.48 6.05 -39.34
CA ALA A 48 11.54 5.04 -39.83
C ALA A 48 10.07 5.44 -39.59
N TYR A 49 9.77 6.08 -38.47
CA TYR A 49 8.43 6.62 -38.19
C TYR A 49 8.05 7.71 -39.20
N ASN A 50 8.92 8.68 -39.44
CA ASN A 50 8.66 9.77 -40.38
C ASN A 50 8.46 9.25 -41.81
N THR A 51 9.28 8.28 -42.26
CA THR A 51 9.12 7.63 -43.57
C THR A 51 7.76 6.92 -43.68
N LEU A 52 7.33 6.21 -42.63
CA LEU A 52 6.03 5.54 -42.62
C LEU A 52 4.86 6.55 -42.66
N VAL A 53 4.96 7.65 -41.92
CA VAL A 53 3.94 8.71 -41.91
C VAL A 53 3.83 9.37 -43.30
N GLN A 54 4.96 9.76 -43.91
CA GLN A 54 4.97 10.35 -45.25
C GLN A 54 4.40 9.42 -46.32
N ALA A 55 4.72 8.12 -46.25
CA ALA A 55 4.14 7.13 -47.16
C ALA A 55 2.61 7.05 -47.01
N ARG A 56 2.10 7.07 -45.78
CA ARG A 56 0.66 7.05 -45.49
C ARG A 56 -0.06 8.31 -45.96
N GLU A 57 0.56 9.47 -45.78
CA GLU A 57 0.04 10.75 -46.31
C GLU A 57 -0.04 10.74 -47.84
N SER A 58 0.89 10.04 -48.49
CA SER A 58 0.88 9.80 -49.95
C SER A 58 -0.08 8.67 -50.39
N GLY A 59 -0.88 8.12 -49.47
CA GLY A 59 -1.83 7.03 -49.75
C GLY A 59 -1.21 5.64 -49.84
N ILE A 60 0.09 5.48 -49.60
CA ILE A 60 0.81 4.21 -49.68
C ILE A 60 0.76 3.49 -48.33
N ARG A 61 0.27 2.24 -48.34
CA ARG A 61 0.32 1.34 -47.18
C ARG A 61 1.35 0.25 -47.44
N SER A 62 2.52 0.36 -46.80
CA SER A 62 3.60 -0.63 -46.89
C SER A 62 3.76 -1.39 -45.57
N SER A 63 3.66 -2.72 -45.62
CA SER A 63 3.94 -3.60 -44.50
C SER A 63 5.43 -3.61 -44.14
N GLU A 64 6.31 -3.46 -45.13
CA GLU A 64 7.76 -3.38 -44.94
C GLU A 64 8.16 -2.14 -44.13
N LEU A 65 7.63 -0.95 -44.47
CA LEU A 65 7.88 0.28 -43.71
C LEU A 65 7.36 0.17 -42.27
N ALA A 66 6.24 -0.52 -42.07
CA ALA A 66 5.70 -0.79 -40.73
C ALA A 66 6.65 -1.71 -39.93
N ALA A 67 7.10 -2.81 -40.53
CA ALA A 67 8.03 -3.76 -39.91
C ALA A 67 9.37 -3.10 -39.55
N ASN A 68 9.92 -2.27 -40.45
CA ASN A 68 11.17 -1.54 -40.21
C ASN A 68 11.04 -0.56 -39.02
N LYS A 69 9.91 0.15 -38.92
CA LYS A 69 9.63 1.04 -37.78
C LYS A 69 9.46 0.25 -36.48
N ASP A 70 8.78 -0.89 -36.50
CA ASP A 70 8.60 -1.73 -35.31
C ASP A 70 9.93 -2.35 -34.83
N ALA A 71 10.78 -2.83 -35.75
CA ALA A 71 12.13 -3.31 -35.41
C ALA A 71 13.01 -2.20 -34.80
N ALA A 72 12.98 -1.00 -35.37
CA ALA A 72 13.71 0.15 -34.83
C ALA A 72 13.14 0.58 -33.45
N ARG A 73 11.82 0.48 -33.26
CA ARG A 73 11.15 0.76 -31.99
C ARG A 73 11.62 -0.17 -30.89
N ASP A 74 11.69 -1.47 -31.15
CA ASP A 74 12.10 -2.48 -30.16
C ASP A 74 13.58 -2.32 -29.78
N ALA A 75 14.45 -2.05 -30.76
CA ALA A 75 15.85 -1.71 -30.52
C ALA A 75 15.98 -0.46 -29.64
N MET A 76 15.25 0.60 -29.96
CA MET A 76 15.26 1.84 -29.18
C MET A 76 14.74 1.63 -27.76
N LEU A 77 13.61 0.92 -27.60
CA LEU A 77 13.03 0.66 -26.29
C LEU A 77 13.98 -0.16 -25.40
N THR A 78 14.72 -1.11 -25.96
CA THR A 78 15.72 -1.88 -25.20
C THR A 78 16.77 -0.97 -24.57
N VAL A 79 17.31 -0.03 -25.35
CA VAL A 79 18.30 0.96 -24.87
C VAL A 79 17.67 1.92 -23.87
N LEU A 80 16.54 2.56 -24.22
CA LEU A 80 15.89 3.54 -23.35
C LEU A 80 15.47 2.94 -22.01
N ARG A 81 14.95 1.71 -21.97
CA ARG A 81 14.55 1.03 -20.72
C ARG A 81 15.73 0.82 -19.78
N THR A 82 16.89 0.48 -20.33
CA THR A 82 18.13 0.29 -19.57
C THR A 82 18.56 1.59 -18.90
N TYR A 83 18.63 2.69 -19.65
CA TYR A 83 18.99 3.99 -19.09
C TYR A 83 17.90 4.60 -18.20
N TYR A 84 16.62 4.32 -18.47
CA TYR A 84 15.51 4.69 -17.59
C TYR A 84 15.70 4.14 -16.19
N GLY A 85 15.99 2.85 -16.05
CA GLY A 85 16.27 2.23 -14.75
C GLY A 85 17.46 2.90 -14.07
N ARG A 86 18.59 3.03 -14.79
CA ARG A 86 19.83 3.63 -14.27
C ARG A 86 19.62 5.05 -13.75
N ILE A 87 18.92 5.90 -14.49
CA ILE A 87 18.63 7.29 -14.08
C ILE A 87 17.61 7.31 -12.94
N GLN A 88 16.57 6.46 -12.99
CA GLN A 88 15.53 6.41 -11.96
C GLN A 88 16.12 6.04 -10.59
N ASP A 89 17.00 5.05 -10.55
CA ASP A 89 17.58 4.52 -9.31
C ASP A 89 18.73 5.38 -8.77
N ASN A 90 19.29 6.28 -9.57
CA ASN A 90 20.39 7.13 -9.13
C ASN A 90 19.89 8.26 -8.18
N PRO A 91 20.32 8.30 -6.90
CA PRO A 91 19.90 9.35 -5.96
C PRO A 91 20.56 10.72 -6.23
N ALA A 92 21.68 10.77 -6.96
CA ALA A 92 22.37 12.01 -7.30
C ALA A 92 21.66 12.79 -8.42
N VAL A 93 20.77 12.15 -9.19
CA VAL A 93 19.92 12.84 -10.16
C VAL A 93 18.72 13.44 -9.44
N THR A 94 18.56 14.75 -9.52
CA THR A 94 17.48 15.47 -8.84
C THR A 94 16.09 15.04 -9.36
N PRO A 95 15.03 15.08 -8.53
CA PRO A 95 13.67 14.78 -8.98
C PRO A 95 13.24 15.61 -10.19
N GLY A 96 13.55 16.91 -10.21
CA GLY A 96 13.25 17.79 -11.35
C GLY A 96 13.94 17.34 -12.65
N ASN A 97 15.20 16.89 -12.59
CA ASN A 97 15.89 16.37 -13.79
C ASN A 97 15.28 15.05 -14.28
N LYS A 98 14.74 14.22 -13.39
CA LYS A 98 14.00 13.00 -13.76
C LYS A 98 12.68 13.35 -14.45
N GLU A 99 11.95 14.33 -13.91
CA GLU A 99 10.69 14.82 -14.49
C GLU A 99 10.88 15.42 -15.88
N LEU A 100 11.97 16.16 -16.12
CA LEU A 100 12.30 16.71 -17.44
C LEU A 100 12.47 15.64 -18.54
N LEU A 101 12.86 14.41 -18.18
CA LEU A 101 12.94 13.26 -19.07
C LEU A 101 11.64 12.42 -19.09
N GLY A 102 10.62 12.80 -18.32
CA GLY A 102 9.41 12.02 -18.12
C GLY A 102 9.66 10.71 -17.35
N ILE A 103 10.67 10.68 -16.48
CA ILE A 103 10.95 9.56 -15.59
C ILE A 103 10.12 9.74 -14.31
N THR A 104 9.43 8.69 -13.89
CA THR A 104 8.64 8.72 -12.65
C THR A 104 9.57 8.73 -11.45
N VAL A 105 9.43 9.76 -10.60
CA VAL A 105 10.12 9.83 -9.31
C VAL A 105 9.48 8.82 -8.36
N ARG A 106 10.27 7.88 -7.83
CA ARG A 106 9.76 6.91 -6.85
C ARG A 106 9.49 7.63 -5.53
N LYS A 107 8.31 7.38 -4.96
CA LYS A 107 7.99 7.84 -3.61
C LYS A 107 8.87 7.08 -2.62
N SER A 108 9.51 7.79 -1.69
CA SER A 108 10.20 7.17 -0.56
C SER A 108 9.17 6.58 0.41
N ALA A 109 9.51 5.45 1.03
CA ALA A 109 8.69 4.90 2.10
C ALA A 109 8.72 5.86 3.29
N SER A 110 7.57 6.44 3.65
CA SER A 110 7.42 7.22 4.87
C SER A 110 7.08 6.29 6.04
N PRO A 111 7.70 6.43 7.22
CA PRO A 111 7.31 5.69 8.41
C PRO A 111 5.83 5.90 8.72
N ILE A 112 5.12 4.82 9.05
CA ILE A 112 3.75 4.91 9.58
C ILE A 112 3.87 5.30 11.06
N PRO A 113 3.26 6.42 11.49
CA PRO A 113 3.35 6.88 12.87
C PRO A 113 2.63 5.92 13.83
N VAL A 114 2.83 6.13 15.13
CA VAL A 114 2.07 5.43 16.17
C VAL A 114 0.61 5.88 16.10
N PRO A 115 -0.38 4.98 16.25
CA PRO A 115 -1.78 5.38 16.26
C PRO A 115 -2.04 6.35 17.43
N THR A 116 -2.65 7.50 17.14
CA THR A 116 -3.03 8.49 18.17
C THR A 116 -4.50 8.38 18.57
N GLU A 117 -5.28 7.65 17.78
CA GLU A 117 -6.71 7.46 17.97
C GLU A 117 -6.99 6.47 19.10
N VAL A 118 -7.92 6.83 19.99
CA VAL A 118 -8.38 5.97 21.09
C VAL A 118 -9.47 5.04 20.54
N PRO A 119 -9.33 3.71 20.66
CA PRO A 119 -10.38 2.80 20.23
C PRO A 119 -11.59 2.84 21.17
N THR A 120 -12.78 2.65 20.59
CA THR A 120 -14.04 2.45 21.32
C THR A 120 -14.48 0.99 21.21
N ILE A 121 -14.96 0.41 22.31
CA ILE A 121 -15.42 -0.98 22.39
C ILE A 121 -16.93 -1.01 22.61
N ASP A 122 -17.63 -1.66 21.70
CA ASP A 122 -19.04 -2.03 21.82
C ASP A 122 -19.18 -3.50 22.15
N ILE A 123 -19.95 -3.83 23.19
CA ILE A 123 -20.39 -5.20 23.44
C ILE A 123 -21.66 -5.45 22.60
N LYS A 124 -21.57 -6.32 21.60
CA LYS A 124 -22.70 -6.61 20.72
C LYS A 124 -23.63 -7.66 21.30
N LYS A 125 -23.08 -8.74 21.85
CA LYS A 125 -23.85 -9.79 22.54
C LYS A 125 -22.94 -10.64 23.42
N VAL A 126 -23.56 -11.29 24.40
CA VAL A 126 -22.94 -12.34 25.23
C VAL A 126 -23.74 -13.61 25.00
N VAL A 127 -23.07 -14.74 24.79
CA VAL A 127 -23.69 -16.06 24.63
C VAL A 127 -22.89 -17.04 25.48
N GLY A 128 -23.46 -17.45 26.62
CA GLY A 128 -22.74 -18.30 27.58
C GLY A 128 -21.43 -17.67 28.05
N TYR A 129 -20.31 -18.34 27.77
CA TYR A 129 -18.94 -17.89 28.08
C TYR A 129 -18.27 -17.07 26.98
N THR A 130 -19.00 -16.77 25.90
CA THR A 130 -18.46 -16.08 24.74
C THR A 130 -19.00 -14.66 24.65
N VAL A 131 -18.09 -13.70 24.53
CA VAL A 131 -18.42 -12.28 24.37
C VAL A 131 -18.06 -11.84 22.95
N TYR A 132 -19.04 -11.27 22.26
CA TYR A 132 -18.89 -10.70 20.93
C TYR A 132 -18.71 -9.19 21.04
N LEU A 133 -17.55 -8.69 20.63
CA LEU A 133 -17.19 -7.29 20.68
C LEU A 133 -17.05 -6.71 19.28
N HIS A 134 -17.32 -5.42 19.17
CA HIS A 134 -16.99 -4.61 18.03
C HIS A 134 -16.08 -3.47 18.47
N VAL A 135 -15.00 -3.24 17.75
CA VAL A 135 -14.04 -2.18 18.03
C VAL A 135 -13.97 -1.26 16.83
N HIS A 136 -14.18 0.03 17.07
CA HIS A 136 -14.13 1.06 16.05
C HIS A 136 -13.32 2.27 16.54
N GLY A 137 -12.97 3.11 15.57
CA GLY A 137 -12.37 4.41 15.82
C GLY A 137 -13.44 5.50 16.01
N GLU A 138 -13.01 6.75 16.01
CA GLU A 138 -13.88 7.93 16.06
C GLU A 138 -14.82 8.00 14.83
N ASP A 139 -14.32 7.59 13.66
CA ASP A 139 -15.13 7.52 12.44
C ASP A 139 -15.91 6.19 12.35
N GLU A 140 -17.13 6.21 12.88
CA GLU A 140 -18.09 5.10 12.81
C GLU A 140 -18.63 4.82 11.40
N SER A 141 -18.47 5.76 10.45
CA SER A 141 -18.94 5.56 9.08
C SER A 141 -18.08 4.54 8.32
N ARG A 142 -16.84 4.33 8.78
CA ARG A 142 -15.91 3.40 8.15
C ARG A 142 -16.02 2.01 8.75
N LYS A 143 -16.29 1.02 7.89
CA LYS A 143 -16.33 -0.41 8.26
C LYS A 143 -14.97 -1.04 8.62
N GLY A 144 -13.87 -0.29 8.54
CA GLY A 144 -12.49 -0.79 8.72
C GLY A 144 -11.72 -0.07 9.83
N LEU A 145 -10.51 -0.53 10.12
CA LEU A 145 -9.62 0.06 11.12
C LEU A 145 -8.99 1.39 10.66
N PRO A 146 -8.64 2.30 11.59
CA PRO A 146 -8.03 3.60 11.29
C PRO A 146 -6.85 3.56 10.33
N PRO A 147 -6.63 4.63 9.52
CA PRO A 147 -5.49 4.64 8.61
C PRO A 147 -4.19 4.54 9.41
N GLY A 148 -3.29 3.65 9.01
CA GLY A 148 -2.02 3.42 9.71
C GLY A 148 -2.09 2.40 10.86
N VAL A 149 -3.28 1.88 11.19
CA VAL A 149 -3.46 0.79 12.15
C VAL A 149 -3.36 -0.56 11.43
N GLN A 150 -2.54 -1.47 11.97
CA GLN A 150 -2.44 -2.85 11.49
C GLN A 150 -3.49 -3.76 12.15
N GLY A 151 -3.80 -3.48 13.41
CA GLY A 151 -4.78 -4.26 14.15
C GLY A 151 -5.06 -3.69 15.54
N ILE A 152 -5.74 -4.51 16.32
CA ILE A 152 -6.17 -4.24 17.69
C ILE A 152 -5.51 -5.25 18.61
N MET A 153 -4.97 -4.77 19.72
CA MET A 153 -4.52 -5.61 20.82
C MET A 153 -5.56 -5.53 21.94
N ILE A 154 -6.04 -6.67 22.41
CA ILE A 154 -7.19 -6.74 23.33
C ILE A 154 -6.80 -7.42 24.62
N TYR A 155 -7.35 -6.88 25.70
CA TYR A 155 -7.09 -7.29 27.06
C TYR A 155 -8.41 -7.54 27.77
N SER A 156 -8.46 -8.59 28.59
CA SER A 156 -9.60 -8.88 29.45
C SER A 156 -9.18 -9.01 30.91
N PHE A 157 -10.09 -8.68 31.82
CA PHE A 157 -9.92 -8.89 33.26
C PHE A 157 -11.22 -9.36 33.88
N VAL A 158 -11.17 -10.39 34.74
CA VAL A 158 -12.35 -10.90 35.45
C VAL A 158 -12.33 -10.36 36.88
N GLY A 159 -13.37 -9.60 37.27
CA GLY A 159 -13.45 -9.00 38.60
C GLY A 159 -14.54 -7.93 38.70
N SER A 160 -14.85 -7.50 39.92
CA SER A 160 -15.91 -6.51 40.20
C SER A 160 -15.55 -5.08 39.81
N THR A 161 -14.26 -4.75 39.77
CA THR A 161 -13.74 -3.43 39.38
C THR A 161 -12.57 -3.59 38.41
N PRO A 162 -12.36 -2.67 37.46
CA PRO A 162 -11.24 -2.81 36.52
C PRO A 162 -9.93 -2.62 37.28
N SER A 163 -9.01 -3.57 37.15
CA SER A 163 -7.71 -3.48 37.82
C SER A 163 -6.91 -2.26 37.33
N PRO A 164 -6.34 -1.44 38.22
CA PRO A 164 -5.43 -0.37 37.85
C PRO A 164 -4.05 -0.90 37.42
N ASP A 165 -3.68 -2.12 37.83
CA ASP A 165 -2.44 -2.78 37.41
C ASP A 165 -2.60 -3.38 36.02
N VAL A 166 -1.74 -2.95 35.09
CA VAL A 166 -1.71 -3.42 33.70
C VAL A 166 -1.39 -4.91 33.62
N ASN A 167 -0.60 -5.45 34.55
CA ASN A 167 -0.20 -6.86 34.53
C ASN A 167 -1.32 -7.81 34.98
N ALA A 168 -2.36 -7.29 35.63
CA ALA A 168 -3.54 -8.07 35.99
C ALA A 168 -4.42 -8.39 34.76
N TRP A 169 -4.24 -7.66 33.65
CA TRP A 169 -5.01 -7.86 32.44
C TRP A 169 -4.42 -9.00 31.61
N THR A 170 -5.27 -9.94 31.22
CA THR A 170 -4.89 -11.05 30.33
C THR A 170 -4.97 -10.60 28.88
N SER A 171 -3.89 -10.76 28.12
CA SER A 171 -3.90 -10.52 26.68
C SER A 171 -4.71 -11.60 25.98
N GLN A 172 -5.73 -11.19 25.23
CA GLN A 172 -6.57 -12.07 24.41
C GLN A 172 -6.00 -12.26 22.99
N GLY A 173 -4.91 -11.56 22.68
CA GLY A 173 -4.22 -11.64 21.41
C GLY A 173 -4.37 -10.39 20.53
N ILE A 174 -3.96 -10.56 19.28
CA ILE A 174 -3.86 -9.50 18.27
C ILE A 174 -4.81 -9.83 17.12
N ILE A 175 -5.71 -8.91 16.79
CA ILE A 175 -6.77 -9.13 15.82
C ILE A 175 -6.75 -8.02 14.76
N SER A 176 -6.88 -8.38 13.48
CA SER A 176 -6.89 -7.42 12.36
C SER A 176 -8.29 -6.97 11.93
N ARG A 177 -9.33 -7.48 12.60
CA ARG A 177 -10.75 -7.24 12.30
C ARG A 177 -11.42 -6.49 13.45
N SER A 178 -12.38 -5.62 13.11
CA SER A 178 -13.18 -4.87 14.09
C SER A 178 -14.17 -5.72 14.87
N ASN A 179 -14.62 -6.86 14.32
CA ASN A 179 -15.48 -7.80 15.04
C ASN A 179 -14.63 -8.93 15.60
N LEU A 180 -14.84 -9.24 16.87
CA LEU A 180 -14.10 -10.28 17.57
C LEU A 180 -14.97 -11.05 18.56
N GLU A 181 -14.48 -12.23 18.88
CA GLU A 181 -15.11 -13.19 19.77
C GLU A 181 -14.07 -13.60 20.80
N ILE A 182 -14.39 -13.41 22.08
CA ILE A 182 -13.55 -13.81 23.20
C ILE A 182 -14.30 -14.88 23.98
N GLU A 183 -13.71 -16.07 24.02
CA GLU A 183 -14.21 -17.20 24.80
C GLU A 183 -13.50 -17.23 26.15
N PHE A 184 -14.28 -17.24 27.23
CA PHE A 184 -13.78 -17.43 28.58
C PHE A 184 -13.80 -18.91 28.95
N PRO A 185 -12.85 -19.37 29.79
CA PRO A 185 -12.84 -20.76 30.22
C PRO A 185 -14.08 -21.06 31.06
N SER A 186 -14.59 -22.29 30.95
CA SER A 186 -15.76 -22.78 31.70
C SER A 186 -15.55 -22.82 33.22
N SER A 187 -14.31 -22.64 33.69
CA SER A 187 -13.97 -22.46 35.11
C SER A 187 -14.35 -21.09 35.65
N THR A 188 -14.64 -20.12 34.78
CA THR A 188 -15.09 -18.79 35.20
C THR A 188 -16.48 -18.91 35.81
N ALA A 189 -16.73 -18.25 36.94
CA ALA A 189 -18.06 -18.31 37.56
C ALA A 189 -19.14 -17.76 36.60
N PRO A 190 -20.28 -18.46 36.42
CA PRO A 190 -21.43 -17.90 35.74
C PRO A 190 -21.86 -16.57 36.38
N GLY A 191 -22.19 -15.57 35.57
CA GLY A 191 -22.48 -14.22 36.07
C GLY A 191 -21.26 -13.40 36.46
N ALA A 192 -20.03 -13.90 36.27
CA ALA A 192 -18.83 -13.11 36.55
C ALA A 192 -18.78 -11.86 35.66
N GLN A 193 -18.36 -10.75 36.27
CA GLN A 193 -18.12 -9.49 35.57
C GLN A 193 -16.76 -9.54 34.89
N VAL A 194 -16.76 -9.26 33.59
CA VAL A 194 -15.57 -9.22 32.75
C VAL A 194 -15.39 -7.84 32.15
N TRP A 195 -14.17 -7.33 32.20
CA TRP A 195 -13.76 -6.03 31.71
C TRP A 195 -12.91 -6.20 30.47
N PHE A 196 -13.03 -5.27 29.52
CA PHE A 196 -12.27 -5.23 28.28
C PHE A 196 -11.59 -3.88 28.11
N ARG A 197 -10.36 -3.93 27.59
CA ARG A 197 -9.61 -2.78 27.09
C ARG A 197 -8.93 -3.16 25.79
N CYS A 198 -8.71 -2.19 24.92
CA CYS A 198 -7.95 -2.42 23.70
C CYS A 198 -7.10 -1.21 23.33
N CYS A 199 -6.12 -1.42 22.47
CA CYS A 199 -5.36 -0.36 21.83
C CYS A 199 -5.14 -0.72 20.34
N PHE A 200 -5.09 0.30 19.50
CA PHE A 200 -4.65 0.13 18.12
C PHE A 200 -3.12 0.04 18.06
N TYR A 201 -2.57 -0.77 17.16
CA TYR A 201 -1.13 -0.84 16.94
C TYR A 201 -0.77 -0.68 15.46
N ASN A 202 0.43 -0.15 15.19
CA ASN A 202 0.95 0.04 13.84
C ASN A 202 1.75 -1.19 13.34
N PRO A 203 2.17 -1.23 12.07
CA PRO A 203 3.05 -2.28 11.53
C PRO A 203 4.38 -2.53 12.26
N ARG A 204 4.76 -1.65 13.19
CA ARG A 204 5.96 -1.77 14.02
C ARG A 204 5.67 -2.31 15.43
N GLY A 205 4.44 -2.71 15.71
CA GLY A 205 4.01 -3.20 17.03
C GLY A 205 3.86 -2.10 18.08
N GLN A 206 3.92 -0.82 17.70
CA GLN A 206 3.77 0.30 18.62
C GLN A 206 2.28 0.56 18.87
N CYS A 207 1.89 0.51 20.14
CA CYS A 207 0.51 0.71 20.57
C CYS A 207 0.21 2.19 20.79
N GLY A 208 -0.97 2.61 20.33
CA GLY A 208 -1.57 3.90 20.66
C GLY A 208 -2.19 3.92 22.06
N PRO A 209 -2.94 5.00 22.38
CA PRO A 209 -3.64 5.08 23.66
C PRO A 209 -4.66 3.94 23.83
N ALA A 210 -4.80 3.45 25.06
CA ALA A 210 -5.75 2.41 25.39
C ALA A 210 -7.18 2.99 25.54
N SER A 211 -8.18 2.17 25.20
CA SER A 211 -9.59 2.49 25.40
C SER A 211 -9.93 2.63 26.89
N SER A 212 -11.04 3.32 27.16
CA SER A 212 -11.76 3.18 28.42
C SER A 212 -12.14 1.72 28.67
N ALA A 213 -12.18 1.30 29.95
CA ALA A 213 -12.61 -0.05 30.30
C ALA A 213 -14.12 -0.18 30.14
N VAL A 214 -14.56 -1.20 29.42
CA VAL A 214 -15.98 -1.54 29.24
C VAL A 214 -16.23 -2.91 29.86
N PHE A 215 -17.39 -3.14 30.48
CA PHE A 215 -17.68 -4.41 31.15
C PHE A 215 -18.99 -5.05 30.69
N THR A 216 -19.07 -6.37 30.87
CA THR A 216 -20.32 -7.14 30.78
C THR A 216 -20.31 -8.26 31.81
N HIS A 217 -21.44 -8.93 31.96
CA HIS A 217 -21.55 -10.14 32.77
C HIS A 217 -21.65 -11.35 31.86
N LEU A 218 -20.94 -12.42 32.20
CA LEU A 218 -21.10 -13.71 31.52
C LEU A 218 -22.48 -14.28 31.81
N GLN A 219 -23.11 -14.90 30.82
CA GLN A 219 -24.44 -15.46 31.00
C GLN A 219 -24.38 -16.74 31.83
N PHE A 220 -25.45 -16.99 32.58
CA PHE A 220 -25.70 -18.31 33.13
C PHE A 220 -25.95 -19.27 31.97
N ALA A 221 -25.33 -20.46 32.00
CA ALA A 221 -25.66 -21.50 31.05
C ALA A 221 -27.16 -21.82 31.18
N THR A 222 -27.94 -21.51 30.14
CA THR A 222 -29.35 -21.90 30.06
C THR A 222 -29.39 -23.40 29.80
N GLY A 223 -29.32 -24.21 30.87
CA GLY A 223 -29.71 -25.61 30.78
C GLY A 223 -31.19 -25.68 30.46
N SER A 224 -31.57 -26.20 29.29
CA SER A 224 -32.95 -26.66 29.13
C SER A 224 -33.14 -27.80 30.12
N LEU A 225 -34.00 -27.59 31.11
CA LEU A 225 -34.48 -28.67 31.96
C LEU A 225 -35.34 -29.57 31.07
N LEU A 226 -34.73 -30.60 30.47
CA LEU A 226 -35.47 -31.81 30.13
C LEU A 226 -35.92 -32.41 31.46
N GLN A 227 -37.11 -32.02 31.91
CA GLN A 227 -37.85 -32.75 32.94
C GLN A 227 -38.13 -34.15 32.37
N ALA A 228 -37.34 -35.11 32.82
CA ALA A 228 -37.70 -36.52 32.75
C ALA A 228 -38.44 -36.87 34.04
N ALA A 229 -39.77 -36.90 33.96
CA ALA A 229 -40.72 -37.79 34.66
C ALA A 229 -42.14 -37.22 34.51
#